data_AF-A0AAC9NVP6-F1
#
_entry.id   AF-A0AAC9NVP6-F1
#
_cell.length_a   1.000
_cell.length_b   1.000
_cell.length_c   1.000
_cell.angle_alpha   90.00
_cell.angle_beta   90.00
_cell.angle_gamma   90.00
#
_symmetry.space_group_name_H-M   'P 1'
#
loop_
_entity.id
_entity.type
_entity.pdbx_description
1 polymer ?
#
loop_
_entity_poly.entity_id
_entity_poly.type
_entity_poly.pdbx_seq_one_letter_code
_entity_poly.pdbx_strand_id
1 'polypeptide(L)'
;MDDDREICLTHTLTPPFLSLVNTKIKEELGGSDNQLTALLRLVAIRHKLVTREISKLAGKHKQRFVTLELEQNKRLEVFTLQLLEKAKGEVINLKRAKHAVKRYK
;
A
#
# COMPACT_ATOMS: atom_id res chain seq x y z
N MET A 1 -9.20 -6.20 -19.07
CA MET A 1 -8.37 -4.98 -19.26
C MET A 1 -8.28 -4.33 -17.90
N ASP A 2 -7.36 -4.79 -17.04
CA ASP A 2 -7.22 -4.32 -15.65
C ASP A 2 -5.75 -3.97 -15.39
N ASP A 3 -5.17 -3.11 -16.22
CA ASP A 3 -3.77 -2.67 -16.09
C ASP A 3 -3.59 -1.43 -15.20
N ASP A 4 -4.65 -0.90 -14.59
CA ASP A 4 -4.58 0.37 -13.85
C ASP A 4 -4.30 0.22 -12.33
N ARG A 5 -3.89 -0.95 -11.83
CA ARG A 5 -3.57 -1.14 -10.40
C ARG A 5 -2.09 -0.95 -10.07
N GLU A 6 -1.35 -0.27 -10.93
CA GLU A 6 0.07 -0.10 -10.72
C GLU A 6 0.36 1.02 -9.71
N ILE A 7 0.44 0.66 -8.43
CA ILE A 7 0.95 1.57 -7.41
C ILE A 7 2.45 1.82 -7.66
N CYS A 8 2.78 3.03 -8.07
CA CYS A 8 4.15 3.51 -8.14
C CYS A 8 4.45 4.34 -6.87
N LEU A 9 5.24 3.76 -5.95
CA LEU A 9 5.70 4.41 -4.69
C LEU A 9 7.13 4.96 -4.79
N THR A 10 7.80 4.78 -5.92
CA THR A 10 9.16 5.23 -6.16
C THR A 10 9.18 6.61 -6.81
N HIS A 11 10.14 7.44 -6.43
CA HIS A 11 10.39 8.75 -7.02
C HIS A 11 11.90 8.95 -7.21
N THR A 12 12.28 10.04 -7.89
CA THR A 12 13.66 10.32 -8.31
C THR A 12 14.68 10.41 -7.17
N LEU A 13 14.23 10.59 -5.92
CA LEU A 13 15.08 10.67 -4.72
C LEU A 13 14.94 9.45 -3.80
N THR A 14 14.24 8.40 -4.24
CA THR A 14 14.06 7.18 -3.47
C THR A 14 15.39 6.40 -3.42
N PRO A 15 15.94 6.12 -2.21
CA PRO A 15 17.13 5.31 -2.11
C PRO A 15 16.88 3.86 -2.56
N PRO A 16 17.90 3.13 -3.04
CA PRO A 16 17.75 1.77 -3.59
C PRO A 16 17.04 0.79 -2.66
N PHE A 17 17.35 0.85 -1.35
CA PHE A 17 16.73 -0.02 -0.35
C PHE A 17 15.25 0.29 -0.14
N LEU A 18 14.86 1.57 -0.22
CA LEU A 18 13.45 1.98 -0.17
C LEU A 18 12.72 1.55 -1.45
N SER A 19 13.38 1.62 -2.61
CA SER A 19 12.82 1.12 -3.88
C SER A 19 12.53 -0.38 -3.84
N LEU A 20 13.42 -1.17 -3.23
CA LEU A 20 13.20 -2.61 -3.07
C LEU A 20 11.97 -2.90 -2.19
N VAL A 21 11.83 -2.20 -1.07
CA VAL A 21 10.67 -2.34 -0.18
C VAL A 21 9.38 -1.89 -0.88
N ASN A 22 9.42 -0.79 -1.62
CA ASN A 22 8.29 -0.31 -2.42
C ASN A 22 7.86 -1.33 -3.49
N THR A 23 8.81 -2.00 -4.13
CA THR A 23 8.53 -3.05 -5.12
C THR A 23 7.84 -4.24 -4.47
N LYS A 24 8.33 -4.69 -3.30
CA LYS A 24 7.68 -5.76 -2.55
C LYS A 24 6.27 -5.39 -2.06
N ILE A 25 6.07 -4.14 -1.62
CA ILE A 25 4.73 -3.66 -1.25
C ILE A 25 3.78 -3.71 -2.44
N LYS A 26 4.27 -3.35 -3.64
CA LYS A 26 3.49 -3.44 -4.87
C LYS A 26 3.12 -4.89 -5.20
N GLU A 27 4.05 -5.82 -5.10
CA GLU A 27 3.81 -7.25 -5.32
C GLU A 27 2.76 -7.81 -4.35
N GLU A 28 2.88 -7.50 -3.06
CA GLU A 28 1.93 -7.93 -2.01
C GLU A 28 0.55 -7.27 -2.12
N LEU A 29 0.43 -6.13 -2.81
CA LEU A 29 -0.86 -5.48 -3.07
C LEU A 29 -1.53 -5.98 -4.36
N GLY A 30 -0.75 -6.50 -5.31
CA GLY A 30 -1.21 -7.08 -6.56
C GLY A 30 -1.51 -8.59 -6.50
N GLY A 31 -1.05 -9.28 -5.47
CA GLY A 31 -1.27 -10.71 -5.26
C GLY A 31 -2.74 -11.09 -5.05
N SER A 32 -3.06 -12.37 -5.25
CA SER A 32 -4.35 -12.96 -4.87
C SER A 32 -4.36 -13.47 -3.43
N ASP A 33 -3.20 -13.94 -2.94
CA ASP A 33 -2.97 -14.36 -1.54
C ASP A 33 -2.37 -13.21 -0.73
N ASN A 34 -3.14 -12.12 -0.59
CA ASN A 34 -2.68 -10.94 0.14
C ASN A 34 -2.46 -11.27 1.62
N GLN A 35 -1.21 -11.51 1.99
CA GLN A 35 -0.80 -11.67 3.37
C GLN A 35 -0.79 -10.29 4.03
N LEU A 36 -1.94 -9.87 4.56
CA LEU A 36 -2.10 -8.57 5.23
C LEU A 36 -1.02 -8.35 6.31
N THR A 37 -0.58 -9.42 6.99
CA THR A 37 0.52 -9.37 7.97
C THR A 37 1.87 -9.06 7.32
N ALA A 38 2.17 -9.63 6.15
CA ALA A 38 3.40 -9.33 5.41
C ALA A 38 3.38 -7.88 4.91
N LEU A 39 2.26 -7.44 4.34
CA LEU A 39 2.05 -6.05 3.92
C LEU A 39 2.25 -5.07 5.08
N LEU A 40 1.65 -5.32 6.25
CA LEU A 40 1.80 -4.46 7.43
C LEU A 40 3.28 -4.35 7.88
N ARG A 41 4.02 -5.47 7.84
CA ARG A 41 5.45 -5.49 8.14
C ARG A 41 6.24 -4.65 7.14
N LEU A 42 5.96 -4.78 5.84
CA LEU A 42 6.64 -4.02 4.81
C LEU A 42 6.37 -2.51 4.92
N VAL A 43 5.13 -2.12 5.21
CA VAL A 43 4.77 -0.71 5.45
C VAL A 43 5.51 -0.15 6.67
N ALA A 44 5.62 -0.92 7.76
CA ALA A 44 6.39 -0.53 8.94
C ALA A 44 7.89 -0.39 8.64
N ILE A 45 8.46 -1.29 7.83
CA ILE A 45 9.86 -1.19 7.37
C ILE A 45 10.05 0.07 6.51
N ARG A 46 9.14 0.31 5.56
CA ARG A 46 9.14 1.51 4.71
C ARG A 46 9.15 2.78 5.55
N HIS A 47 8.29 2.89 6.55
CA HIS A 47 8.26 4.03 7.46
C HIS A 47 9.61 4.26 8.17
N LYS A 48 10.22 3.20 8.70
CA LYS A 48 11.54 3.31 9.36
C LYS A 48 12.63 3.80 8.39
N LEU A 49 12.62 3.32 7.15
CA LEU A 49 13.57 3.74 6.13
C LEU A 49 13.38 5.20 5.73
N VAL A 50 12.14 5.61 5.48
CA VAL A 50 11.80 7.00 5.17
C VAL A 50 12.25 7.94 6.28
N THR A 51 11.92 7.63 7.54
CA THR A 51 12.34 8.44 8.70
C THR A 51 13.86 8.50 8.80
N ARG A 52 14.56 7.38 8.60
CA ARG A 52 16.03 7.32 8.61
C ARG A 52 16.64 8.22 7.53
N GLU A 53 16.09 8.22 6.32
CA GLU A 53 16.59 9.06 5.22
C GLU A 53 16.29 10.53 5.45
N ILE A 54 15.09 10.87 5.96
CA ILE A 54 14.75 12.24 6.36
C ILE A 54 15.72 12.77 7.43
N SER A 55 16.15 11.92 8.37
CA SER A 55 17.14 12.29 9.40
C SER A 55 18.54 12.53 8.85
N LYS A 56 18.92 11.87 7.74
CA LYS A 56 20.23 12.07 7.09
C LYS A 56 20.28 13.32 6.21
N LEU A 57 19.15 13.69 5.62
CA LEU A 57 19.07 14.82 4.70
C LEU A 57 18.95 16.15 5.45
N ALA A 58 19.58 17.19 4.91
CA ALA A 58 19.52 18.55 5.46
C ALA A 58 19.05 19.57 4.40
N GLY A 59 18.52 20.71 4.88
CA GLY A 59 18.17 21.85 4.05
C GLY A 59 17.20 21.54 2.90
N LYS A 60 17.51 22.07 1.71
CA LYS A 60 16.65 21.96 0.52
C LYS A 60 16.44 20.51 0.04
N HIS A 61 17.42 19.63 0.25
CA HIS A 61 17.31 18.21 -0.13
C HIS A 61 16.29 17.47 0.73
N LYS A 62 16.26 17.76 2.04
CA LYS A 62 15.24 17.24 2.95
C LYS A 62 13.84 17.67 2.55
N GLN A 63 13.64 18.96 2.27
CA GLN A 63 12.34 19.47 1.86
C GLN A 63 11.86 18.80 0.57
N ARG A 64 12.72 18.72 -0.45
CA ARG A 64 12.37 18.07 -1.72
C ARG A 64 12.04 16.59 -1.58
N PHE A 65 12.80 15.87 -0.74
CA PHE A 65 12.51 14.46 -0.44
C PHE A 65 11.15 14.31 0.25
N VAL A 66 10.89 15.09 1.31
CA VAL A 66 9.64 15.04 2.07
C VAL A 66 8.42 15.36 1.19
N THR A 67 8.51 16.36 0.30
CA THR A 67 7.40 16.69 -0.62
C THR A 67 7.06 15.52 -1.55
N LEU A 68 8.07 14.88 -2.13
CA LEU A 68 7.85 13.72 -3.00
C LEU A 68 7.32 12.52 -2.20
N GLU A 69 7.85 12.29 -1.01
CA GLU A 69 7.45 11.18 -0.15
C GLU A 69 6.03 11.33 0.39
N LEU A 70 5.58 12.56 0.67
CA LEU A 70 4.19 12.86 1.02
C LEU A 70 3.22 12.47 -0.08
N GLU A 71 3.57 12.73 -1.34
CA GLU A 71 2.75 12.32 -2.48
C GLU A 71 2.64 10.79 -2.58
N GLN A 72 3.75 10.08 -2.36
CA GLN A 72 3.73 8.61 -2.34
C GLN A 72 2.93 8.03 -1.17
N ASN A 73 3.00 8.67 0.01
CA ASN A 73 2.19 8.28 1.15
C ASN A 73 0.70 8.46 0.89
N LYS A 74 0.28 9.57 0.27
CA LYS A 74 -1.12 9.79 -0.13
C LYS A 74 -1.61 8.73 -1.10
N ARG A 75 -0.79 8.36 -2.10
CA ARG A 75 -1.13 7.28 -3.03
C ARG A 75 -1.33 5.94 -2.32
N LEU A 76 -0.42 5.63 -1.39
CA LEU A 76 -0.54 4.42 -0.57
C LEU A 76 -1.80 4.42 0.28
N GLU A 77 -2.15 5.57 0.88
CA GLU A 77 -3.38 5.75 1.66
C GLU A 77 -4.64 5.57 0.83
N VAL A 78 -4.72 6.20 -0.35
CA VAL A 78 -5.86 6.01 -1.26
C VAL A 78 -6.03 4.54 -1.63
N PHE A 79 -4.93 3.84 -1.92
CA PHE A 79 -5.00 2.44 -2.28
C PHE A 79 -5.44 1.54 -1.11
N THR A 80 -4.93 1.78 0.10
CA THR A 80 -5.35 1.00 1.28
C THR A 80 -6.82 1.24 1.62
N LEU A 81 -7.33 2.46 1.43
CA LEU A 81 -8.77 2.76 1.54
C LEU A 81 -9.59 2.00 0.50
N GLN A 82 -9.16 1.97 -0.76
CA GLN A 82 -9.83 1.19 -1.81
C GLN A 82 -9.83 -0.31 -1.50
N LEU A 83 -8.73 -0.85 -0.96
CA LEU A 83 -8.63 -2.24 -0.54
C LEU A 83 -9.62 -2.54 0.59
N LEU A 84 -9.73 -1.65 1.57
CA LEU A 84 -10.68 -1.76 2.68
C LEU A 84 -12.14 -1.77 2.19
N GLU A 85 -12.49 -0.88 1.26
CA GLU A 85 -13.85 -0.83 0.70
C GLU A 85 -14.19 -2.10 -0.10
N LYS A 86 -13.25 -2.63 -0.87
CA LYS A 86 -13.41 -3.93 -1.55
C LYS A 86 -13.66 -5.07 -0.55
N ALA A 87 -12.87 -5.15 0.52
CA ALA A 87 -13.03 -6.16 1.56
C ALA A 87 -14.40 -6.06 2.27
N LYS A 88 -14.87 -4.83 2.57
CA LYS A 88 -16.22 -4.63 3.12
C LYS A 88 -17.31 -5.13 2.17
N GLY A 89 -17.19 -4.84 0.88
CA GLY A 89 -18.10 -5.31 -0.16
C GLY A 89 -18.18 -6.84 -0.22
N GLU A 90 -17.04 -7.52 -0.18
CA GLU A 90 -16.97 -8.99 -0.16
C GLU A 90 -17.64 -9.59 1.08
N VAL A 91 -17.43 -9.01 2.27
CA VAL A 91 -18.10 -9.46 3.51
C VAL A 91 -19.61 -9.31 3.41
N ILE A 92 -20.12 -8.22 2.84
CA ILE A 92 -21.56 -8.02 2.61
C ILE A 92 -22.10 -9.08 1.66
N ASN A 93 -21.41 -9.34 0.55
CA ASN A 93 -21.80 -10.37 -0.42
C ASN A 93 -21.80 -11.77 0.21
N LEU A 94 -20.82 -12.08 1.06
CA LEU A 94 -20.78 -13.34 1.81
C LEU A 94 -21.94 -13.47 2.80
N LYS A 95 -22.31 -12.40 3.51
CA LYS A 95 -23.50 -12.39 4.38
C LYS A 95 -24.78 -12.64 3.59
N ARG A 96 -24.92 -12.00 2.42
CA ARG A 96 -26.06 -12.21 1.50
C ARG A 96 -26.11 -13.66 0.99
N ALA A 97 -24.97 -14.20 0.54
CA ALA A 97 -24.86 -15.59 0.10
C ALA A 97 -25.24 -16.57 1.21
N LYS A 98 -24.75 -16.37 2.45
CA LYS A 98 -25.15 -17.18 3.61
C LYS A 98 -26.65 -17.10 3.89
N HIS A 99 -27.26 -15.93 3.75
CA HIS A 99 -28.70 -15.77 3.94
C HIS A 99 -29.51 -16.44 2.83
N ALA A 100 -29.07 -16.36 1.57
CA ALA A 100 -29.69 -17.06 0.44
C ALA A 100 -29.64 -18.59 0.63
N VAL A 101 -28.48 -19.15 0.98
CA VAL A 101 -28.34 -20.59 1.25
C VAL A 101 -29.26 -21.05 2.40
N LYS A 102 -29.46 -20.22 3.43
CA LYS A 102 -30.41 -20.51 4.52
C LYS A 102 -31.88 -20.52 4.09
N ARG A 103 -32.26 -19.91 2.97
CA ARG A 103 -33.64 -19.92 2.46
C ARG A 103 -33.99 -21.17 1.64
N TYR A 104 -32.97 -21.89 1.17
CA TYR A 104 -33.13 -23.15 0.42
C TYR A 104 -32.96 -24.40 1.30
N LYS A 105 -32.84 -24.21 2.62
CA LYS A 105 -32.75 -25.28 3.62
C LYS A 105 -34.02 -25.27 4.48
#